data_AF-A0A4R0RTK9-F1
#
_entry.id   AF-A0A4R0RTK9-F1
#
_cell.length_a   1.000
_cell.length_b   1.000
_cell.length_c   1.000
_cell.angle_alpha   90.00
_cell.angle_beta   90.00
_cell.angle_gamma   90.00
#
_symmetry.space_group_name_H-M   'P 1'
#
loop_
_entity.id
_entity.type
_entity.pdbx_description
1 polymer ?
#
loop_
_entity_poly.entity_id
_entity_poly.type
_entity_poly.pdbx_seq_one_letter_code
_entity_poly.pdbx_strand_id
1 'polypeptide(L)'
;MSSRSSSPGEFEQDSVLADRPDDVATSLRATREQDRRKGLAISHQLAIWNAILDARIQLQKALAATNSLPSSTDWPDPEQLPHDAIRSVVEEAAELSRELLNLQANLYKGDAVDVPVPQPPAGSEDPADTLSSWSSTVSDTTSAADPHLLRTLTKWSAKIQVAAPNFASGGKSSGFKASLGQAPGIVQAIQDTLDGDRDQLLSRTRSLDQEQGAGSEDIFVDTDFYQQLLRDVIESKSTSGSGDDVAWMRRQAQAKRSKTVDTKASKGRKLRYEVHEKLQHFMIPIPVTVGAWPDEQVDELFSSL
;
A
#
# COMPACT_ATOMS: atom_id res chain seq x y z
N MET A 1 34.27 -88.44 2.77
CA MET A 1 33.94 -88.95 1.43
C MET A 1 32.55 -88.38 1.11
N SER A 2 32.42 -87.28 0.36
CA SER A 2 32.33 -87.25 -1.12
C SER A 2 31.35 -88.32 -1.63
N SER A 3 30.26 -88.04 -2.37
CA SER A 3 30.18 -87.15 -3.54
C SER A 3 28.72 -86.82 -3.95
N ARG A 4 28.60 -85.68 -4.64
CA ARG A 4 27.50 -85.10 -5.44
C ARG A 4 26.80 -86.00 -6.47
N SER A 5 25.54 -85.66 -6.80
CA SER A 5 24.98 -85.25 -8.12
C SER A 5 23.44 -85.11 -8.00
N SER A 6 22.63 -84.30 -8.67
CA SER A 6 22.71 -83.09 -9.52
C SER A 6 21.25 -82.60 -9.71
N SER A 7 21.06 -81.27 -9.78
CA SER A 7 19.83 -80.47 -10.05
C SER A 7 19.06 -80.86 -11.34
N PRO A 8 17.77 -80.45 -11.56
CA PRO A 8 17.30 -79.06 -11.74
C PRO A 8 15.96 -78.76 -11.01
N GLY A 9 15.59 -77.54 -10.61
CA GLY A 9 15.84 -76.23 -11.19
C GLY A 9 14.47 -75.58 -11.34
N GLU A 10 14.09 -74.72 -10.40
CA GLU A 10 13.02 -73.74 -10.58
C GLU A 10 13.44 -72.48 -9.81
N PHE A 11 13.98 -71.54 -10.58
CA PHE A 11 14.21 -70.17 -10.16
C PHE A 11 12.83 -69.54 -9.97
N GLU A 12 12.41 -69.30 -8.73
CA GLU A 12 11.40 -68.29 -8.44
C GLU A 12 11.96 -66.94 -8.90
N GLN A 13 11.54 -66.59 -10.10
CA GLN A 13 11.85 -65.36 -10.82
C GLN A 13 11.21 -64.19 -10.07
N ASP A 14 12.04 -63.18 -9.81
CA ASP A 14 11.72 -61.79 -9.49
C ASP A 14 10.23 -61.39 -9.60
N SER A 15 9.55 -61.31 -8.46
CA SER A 15 8.35 -60.49 -8.29
C SER A 15 8.77 -59.05 -7.94
N VAL A 16 9.61 -58.45 -8.77
CA VAL A 16 9.90 -57.01 -8.74
C VAL A 16 9.76 -56.51 -10.16
N LEU A 17 9.00 -55.41 -10.33
CA LEU A 17 8.81 -54.64 -11.57
C LEU A 17 7.68 -55.08 -12.52
N ALA A 18 6.44 -55.00 -12.04
CA ALA A 18 5.34 -54.55 -12.90
C ALA A 18 4.65 -53.36 -12.23
N ASP A 19 5.32 -52.20 -12.24
CA ASP A 19 4.63 -50.93 -12.08
C ASP A 19 3.65 -50.81 -13.25
N ARG A 20 2.36 -51.05 -12.99
CA ARG A 20 1.36 -51.23 -14.03
C ARG A 20 1.15 -49.88 -14.73
N PRO A 21 1.22 -49.78 -16.07
CA PRO A 21 1.07 -48.52 -16.79
C PRO A 21 -0.28 -47.81 -16.52
N ASP A 22 -1.30 -48.56 -16.09
CA ASP A 22 -2.59 -48.04 -15.66
C ASP A 22 -2.53 -47.21 -14.36
N ASP A 23 -1.63 -47.55 -13.43
CA ASP A 23 -1.45 -46.83 -12.17
C ASP A 23 -0.73 -45.49 -12.39
N VAL A 24 0.21 -45.45 -13.33
CA VAL A 24 0.87 -44.20 -13.76
C VAL A 24 -0.11 -43.29 -14.50
N ALA A 25 -0.94 -43.84 -15.40
CA ALA A 25 -1.92 -43.06 -16.16
C ALA A 25 -3.04 -42.48 -15.26
N THR A 26 -3.50 -43.23 -14.26
CA THR A 26 -4.48 -42.76 -13.28
C THR A 26 -3.89 -41.71 -12.33
N SER A 27 -2.66 -41.91 -11.85
CA SER A 27 -1.90 -40.92 -11.07
C SER A 27 -1.68 -39.61 -11.83
N LEU A 28 -1.32 -39.68 -13.11
CA LEU A 28 -1.14 -38.48 -13.95
C LEU A 28 -2.47 -37.73 -14.16
N ARG A 29 -3.58 -38.44 -14.36
CA ARG A 29 -4.92 -37.84 -14.46
C ARG A 29 -5.33 -37.19 -13.14
N ALA A 30 -5.10 -37.85 -12.01
CA ALA A 30 -5.36 -37.30 -10.68
C ALA A 30 -4.55 -36.02 -10.42
N THR A 31 -3.27 -36.02 -10.79
CA THR A 31 -2.37 -34.85 -10.66
C THR A 31 -2.88 -33.68 -11.51
N ARG A 32 -3.24 -33.92 -12.78
CA ARG A 32 -3.81 -32.89 -13.67
C ARG A 32 -5.11 -32.30 -13.12
N GLU A 33 -6.00 -33.14 -12.61
CA GLU A 33 -7.25 -32.68 -12.00
C GLU A 33 -6.99 -31.87 -10.72
N GLN A 34 -6.02 -32.28 -9.91
CA GLN A 34 -5.60 -31.53 -8.73
C GLN A 34 -5.05 -30.15 -9.11
N ASP A 35 -4.19 -30.07 -10.13
CA ASP A 35 -3.62 -28.80 -10.58
C ASP A 35 -4.68 -27.91 -11.24
N ARG A 36 -5.65 -28.49 -11.96
CA ARG A 36 -6.82 -27.77 -12.46
C ARG A 36 -7.63 -27.14 -11.32
N ARG A 37 -7.89 -27.89 -10.25
CA ARG A 37 -8.59 -27.38 -9.06
C ARG A 37 -7.81 -26.28 -8.35
N LYS A 38 -6.49 -26.43 -8.21
CA LYS A 38 -5.62 -25.37 -7.67
C LYS A 38 -5.69 -24.11 -8.52
N GLY A 39 -5.60 -24.24 -9.84
CA GLY A 39 -5.69 -23.10 -10.76
C GLY A 39 -7.01 -22.35 -10.64
N LEU A 40 -8.13 -23.09 -10.54
CA LEU A 40 -9.45 -22.50 -10.33
C LEU A 40 -9.57 -21.79 -8.98
N ALA A 41 -9.03 -22.39 -7.90
CA ALA A 41 -8.99 -21.76 -6.59
C ALA A 41 -8.16 -20.46 -6.60
N ILE A 42 -7.00 -20.46 -7.26
CA ILE A 42 -6.15 -19.26 -7.40
C ILE A 42 -6.91 -18.17 -8.17
N SER A 43 -7.60 -18.52 -9.26
CA SER A 43 -8.41 -17.58 -10.02
C SER A 43 -9.51 -16.93 -9.17
N HIS A 44 -10.19 -17.71 -8.33
CA HIS A 44 -11.21 -17.18 -7.42
C HIS A 44 -10.60 -16.27 -6.34
N GLN A 45 -9.47 -16.66 -5.76
CA GLN A 45 -8.76 -15.85 -4.76
C GLN A 45 -8.31 -14.50 -5.35
N LEU A 46 -7.78 -14.49 -6.58
CA LEU A 46 -7.41 -13.26 -7.28
C LEU A 46 -8.62 -12.39 -7.58
N ALA A 47 -9.77 -12.97 -7.94
CA ALA A 47 -10.99 -12.21 -8.15
C ALA A 47 -11.46 -11.51 -6.87
N ILE A 48 -11.45 -12.22 -5.73
CA ILE A 48 -11.77 -11.65 -4.41
C ILE A 48 -10.79 -10.54 -4.04
N TRP A 49 -9.48 -10.79 -4.20
CA TRP A 49 -8.43 -9.81 -3.93
C TRP A 49 -8.63 -8.52 -4.73
N ASN A 50 -8.87 -8.63 -6.04
CA ASN A 50 -9.09 -7.48 -6.91
C ASN A 50 -10.34 -6.69 -6.50
N ALA A 51 -11.43 -7.37 -6.11
CA ALA A 51 -12.64 -6.70 -5.63
C ALA A 51 -12.40 -5.92 -4.33
N ILE A 52 -11.66 -6.51 -3.37
CA ILE A 52 -11.28 -5.84 -2.11
C ILE A 52 -10.38 -4.62 -2.39
N LEU A 53 -9.44 -4.77 -3.33
CA LEU A 53 -8.53 -3.71 -3.71
C LEU A 53 -9.29 -2.54 -4.37
N ASP A 54 -10.20 -2.83 -5.30
CA ASP A 54 -11.05 -1.81 -5.93
C ASP A 54 -11.93 -1.09 -4.90
N ALA A 55 -12.52 -1.81 -3.94
CA ALA A 55 -13.28 -1.21 -2.83
C ALA A 55 -12.39 -0.27 -2.00
N ARG A 56 -11.17 -0.70 -1.66
CA ARG A 56 -10.22 0.12 -0.90
C ARG A 56 -9.80 1.38 -1.65
N ILE A 57 -9.59 1.32 -2.97
CA ILE A 57 -9.30 2.51 -3.79
C ILE A 57 -10.46 3.50 -3.74
N GLN A 58 -11.71 3.03 -3.79
CA GLN A 58 -12.89 3.89 -3.74
C GLN A 58 -13.05 4.60 -2.39
N LEU A 59 -12.71 3.92 -1.28
CA LEU A 59 -12.73 4.49 0.07
C LEU A 59 -11.74 5.65 0.26
N GLN A 60 -10.76 5.83 -0.64
CA GLN A 60 -9.80 6.93 -0.57
C GLN A 60 -10.48 8.32 -0.55
N LYS A 61 -11.57 8.48 -1.29
CA LYS A 61 -12.30 9.76 -1.35
C LYS A 61 -12.99 10.08 -0.04
N ALA A 62 -13.54 9.06 0.63
CA ALA A 62 -14.14 9.21 1.95
C ALA A 62 -13.08 9.65 2.97
N LEU A 63 -11.91 9.00 2.96
CA LEU A 63 -10.81 9.39 3.83
C LEU A 63 -10.35 10.84 3.61
N ALA A 64 -10.20 11.24 2.34
CA ALA A 64 -9.84 12.62 2.01
C ALA A 64 -10.90 13.64 2.47
N ALA A 65 -12.19 13.28 2.41
CA ALA A 65 -13.27 14.12 2.92
C ALA A 65 -13.23 14.22 4.46
N THR A 66 -12.95 13.13 5.18
CA THR A 66 -12.80 13.16 6.64
C THR A 66 -11.68 14.10 7.09
N ASN A 67 -10.57 14.16 6.34
CA ASN A 67 -9.47 15.09 6.63
C ASN A 67 -9.81 16.58 6.37
N SER A 68 -10.99 16.88 5.82
CA SER A 68 -11.48 18.27 5.67
C SER A 68 -12.35 18.73 6.84
N LEU A 69 -12.62 17.84 7.81
CA LEU A 69 -13.34 18.20 9.03
C LEU A 69 -12.49 19.15 9.90
N PRO A 70 -13.13 20.03 10.68
CA PRO A 70 -12.43 20.89 11.63
C PRO A 70 -11.59 20.06 12.61
N SER A 71 -10.40 20.58 12.93
CA SER A 71 -9.58 20.00 14.00
C SER A 71 -10.34 20.07 15.33
N SER A 72 -10.01 19.18 16.27
CA SER A 72 -10.59 19.10 17.63
C SER A 72 -10.66 20.44 18.38
N THR A 73 -9.81 21.42 18.05
CA THR A 73 -9.78 22.75 18.65
C THR A 73 -10.71 23.79 17.98
N ASP A 74 -11.10 23.57 16.72
CA ASP A 74 -11.76 24.58 15.87
C ASP A 74 -13.23 24.25 15.57
N TRP A 75 -13.87 23.47 16.45
CA TRP A 75 -15.27 23.08 16.25
C TRP A 75 -16.24 24.27 16.44
N PRO A 76 -17.25 24.41 15.56
CA PRO A 76 -18.32 25.39 15.73
C PRO A 76 -19.11 25.17 17.01
N ASP A 77 -19.86 26.19 17.43
CA ASP A 77 -20.84 26.05 18.51
C ASP A 77 -21.79 24.86 18.21
N PRO A 78 -22.12 24.02 19.21
CA PRO A 78 -22.94 22.81 18.98
C PRO A 78 -24.26 23.09 18.28
N GLU A 79 -24.90 24.22 18.55
CA GLU A 79 -26.18 24.63 17.95
C GLU A 79 -26.09 24.95 16.45
N GLN A 80 -24.89 25.24 15.93
CA GLN A 80 -24.65 25.55 14.52
C GLN A 80 -24.27 24.31 13.71
N LEU A 81 -24.12 23.14 14.36
CA LEU A 81 -23.73 21.91 13.69
C LEU A 81 -24.90 21.34 12.87
N PRO A 82 -24.62 20.80 11.67
CA PRO A 82 -25.63 20.17 10.84
C PRO A 82 -25.96 18.76 11.38
N HIS A 83 -26.68 18.68 12.50
CA HIS A 83 -26.96 17.42 13.21
C HIS A 83 -27.59 16.34 12.33
N ASP A 84 -28.50 16.70 11.42
CA ASP A 84 -29.11 15.74 10.49
C ASP A 84 -28.09 15.16 9.51
N ALA A 85 -27.16 15.97 9.00
CA ALA A 85 -26.10 15.51 8.12
C ALA A 85 -25.09 14.63 8.87
N ILE A 86 -24.75 14.98 10.11
CA ILE A 86 -23.88 14.18 10.98
C ILE A 86 -24.52 12.81 11.23
N ARG A 87 -25.80 12.77 11.61
CA ARG A 87 -26.52 11.51 11.82
C ARG A 87 -26.53 10.65 10.57
N SER A 88 -26.87 11.24 9.41
CA SER A 88 -26.87 10.53 8.13
C SER A 88 -25.50 9.94 7.79
N VAL A 89 -24.41 10.69 7.96
CA VAL A 89 -23.05 10.19 7.69
C VAL A 89 -22.67 9.06 8.65
N VAL A 90 -23.04 9.15 9.93
CA VAL A 90 -22.76 8.11 10.92
C VAL A 90 -23.56 6.84 10.64
N GLU A 91 -24.82 6.95 10.23
CA GLU A 91 -25.64 5.80 9.80
C GLU A 91 -25.03 5.08 8.59
N GLU A 92 -24.63 5.83 7.56
CA GLU A 92 -23.96 5.27 6.37
C GLU A 92 -22.61 4.62 6.71
N ALA A 93 -21.81 5.25 7.59
CA ALA A 93 -20.53 4.71 8.04
C ALA A 93 -20.71 3.43 8.88
N ALA A 94 -21.75 3.37 9.72
CA ALA A 94 -22.10 2.19 10.50
C ALA A 94 -22.56 1.03 9.59
N GLU A 95 -23.34 1.33 8.54
CA GLU A 95 -23.79 0.29 7.61
C GLU A 95 -22.65 -0.25 6.76
N LEU A 96 -21.78 0.62 6.24
CA LEU A 96 -20.55 0.20 5.57
C LEU A 96 -19.68 -0.69 6.49
N SER A 97 -19.53 -0.30 7.76
CA SER A 97 -18.77 -1.08 8.74
C SER A 97 -19.40 -2.47 8.97
N ARG A 98 -20.74 -2.55 9.00
CA ARG A 98 -21.47 -3.81 9.10
C ARG A 98 -21.24 -4.71 7.87
N GLU A 99 -21.30 -4.15 6.66
CA GLU A 99 -21.02 -4.89 5.43
C GLU A 99 -19.58 -5.44 5.42
N LEU A 100 -18.60 -4.63 5.83
CA LEU A 100 -17.20 -5.06 5.91
C LEU A 100 -16.97 -6.16 6.95
N LEU A 101 -17.59 -6.07 8.14
CA LEU A 101 -17.52 -7.14 9.13
C LEU A 101 -18.19 -8.43 8.63
N ASN A 102 -19.32 -8.33 7.93
CA ASN A 102 -19.99 -9.48 7.33
C ASN A 102 -19.12 -10.12 6.24
N LEU A 103 -18.46 -9.32 5.39
CA LEU A 103 -17.49 -9.82 4.42
C LEU A 103 -16.35 -10.57 5.12
N GLN A 104 -15.77 -9.98 6.17
CA GLN A 104 -14.71 -10.60 6.96
C GLN A 104 -15.16 -11.93 7.58
N ALA A 105 -16.34 -11.98 8.20
CA ALA A 105 -16.91 -13.18 8.78
C ALA A 105 -17.10 -14.29 7.73
N ASN A 106 -17.57 -13.93 6.53
CA ASN A 106 -17.74 -14.87 5.43
C ASN A 106 -16.41 -15.43 4.93
N LEU A 107 -15.37 -14.59 4.83
CA LEU A 107 -14.02 -15.02 4.46
C LEU A 107 -13.44 -15.98 5.51
N TYR A 108 -13.58 -15.65 6.80
CA TYR A 108 -13.12 -16.52 7.89
C TYR A 108 -13.82 -17.88 7.90
N LYS A 109 -15.15 -17.88 7.70
CA LYS A 109 -15.93 -19.11 7.59
C LYS A 109 -15.50 -19.96 6.38
N GLY A 110 -15.26 -19.33 5.24
CA GLY A 110 -14.82 -19.99 4.01
C GLY A 110 -13.48 -20.70 4.16
N ASP A 111 -12.53 -20.06 4.85
CA ASP A 111 -11.18 -20.59 5.08
C ASP A 111 -11.02 -21.39 6.39
N ALA A 112 -12.13 -21.64 7.10
CA ALA A 112 -12.15 -22.31 8.41
C ALA A 112 -11.14 -21.70 9.40
N VAL A 113 -11.10 -20.37 9.42
CA VAL A 113 -10.24 -19.59 10.31
C VAL A 113 -10.81 -19.65 11.72
N ASP A 114 -10.03 -20.17 12.66
CA ASP A 114 -10.37 -20.24 14.08
C ASP A 114 -10.14 -18.88 14.76
N VAL A 115 -11.02 -17.93 14.47
CA VAL A 115 -11.06 -16.58 15.04
C VAL A 115 -12.50 -16.29 15.45
N PRO A 116 -12.75 -15.58 16.56
CA PRO A 116 -14.10 -15.17 16.95
C PRO A 116 -14.84 -14.49 15.79
N VAL A 117 -16.10 -14.89 15.58
CA VAL A 117 -16.92 -14.29 14.53
C VAL A 117 -17.15 -12.82 14.87
N PRO A 118 -16.76 -11.88 13.99
CA PRO A 118 -17.04 -10.46 14.20
C PRO A 118 -18.53 -10.23 14.38
N GLN A 119 -18.92 -9.46 15.40
CA GLN A 119 -20.32 -9.08 15.64
C GLN A 119 -20.42 -7.56 15.60
N PRO A 120 -21.47 -6.99 14.99
CA PRO A 120 -21.70 -5.55 15.07
C PRO A 120 -22.00 -5.13 16.52
N PRO A 121 -21.60 -3.91 16.95
CA PRO A 121 -21.93 -3.40 18.26
C PRO A 121 -23.44 -3.20 18.43
N ALA A 122 -23.87 -3.05 19.69
CA ALA A 122 -25.23 -2.62 19.99
C ALA A 122 -25.48 -1.21 19.43
N GLY A 123 -26.70 -0.96 18.95
CA GLY A 123 -27.08 0.36 18.45
C GLY A 123 -27.15 1.40 19.59
N SER A 124 -26.69 2.62 19.30
CA SER A 124 -26.90 3.81 20.13
C SER A 124 -27.66 4.86 19.33
N GLU A 125 -28.44 5.72 20.00
CA GLU A 125 -29.07 6.88 19.37
C GLU A 125 -28.09 8.06 19.25
N ASP A 126 -27.03 8.08 20.07
CA ASP A 126 -25.98 9.10 20.01
C ASP A 126 -24.96 8.73 18.90
N PRO A 127 -24.75 9.61 17.90
CA PRO A 127 -23.74 9.41 16.87
C PRO A 127 -22.32 9.21 17.42
N ALA A 128 -21.94 9.87 18.51
CA ALA A 128 -20.61 9.76 19.10
C ALA A 128 -20.39 8.37 19.74
N ASP A 129 -21.37 7.90 20.50
CA ASP A 129 -21.37 6.55 21.07
C ASP A 129 -21.39 5.46 19.99
N THR A 130 -22.12 5.71 18.89
CA THR A 130 -22.15 4.82 17.74
C THR A 130 -20.74 4.67 17.13
N LEU A 131 -20.06 5.77 16.82
CA LEU A 131 -18.70 5.72 16.24
C LEU A 131 -17.68 5.08 17.20
N SER A 132 -17.74 5.39 18.50
CA SER A 132 -16.81 4.83 19.48
C SER A 132 -17.00 3.33 19.68
N SER A 133 -18.24 2.85 19.72
CA SER A 133 -18.56 1.42 19.81
C SER A 133 -18.14 0.65 18.55
N TRP A 134 -18.27 1.24 17.36
CA TRP A 134 -17.75 0.66 16.12
C TRP A 134 -16.22 0.61 16.12
N SER A 135 -15.55 1.68 16.53
CA SER A 135 -14.09 1.76 16.60
C SER A 135 -13.51 0.69 17.54
N SER A 136 -14.09 0.51 18.73
CA SER A 136 -13.68 -0.54 19.66
C SER A 136 -13.93 -1.94 19.10
N THR A 137 -15.11 -2.19 18.53
CA THR A 137 -15.46 -3.48 17.92
C THR A 137 -14.48 -3.88 16.80
N VAL A 138 -14.14 -2.95 15.92
CA VAL A 138 -13.17 -3.19 14.83
C VAL A 138 -11.77 -3.46 15.39
N SER A 139 -11.36 -2.73 16.43
CA SER A 139 -10.06 -2.91 17.09
C SER A 139 -9.94 -4.28 17.76
N ASP A 140 -10.97 -4.69 18.49
CA ASP A 140 -11.03 -6.00 19.17
C ASP A 140 -11.03 -7.14 18.16
N THR A 141 -11.84 -7.01 17.10
CA THR A 141 -11.92 -7.99 16.01
C THR A 141 -10.58 -8.16 15.29
N THR A 142 -9.89 -7.05 15.01
CA THR A 142 -8.57 -7.06 14.37
C THR A 142 -7.54 -7.73 15.30
N SER A 143 -7.52 -7.34 16.57
CA SER A 143 -6.61 -7.91 17.58
C SER A 143 -6.82 -9.41 17.76
N ALA A 144 -8.07 -9.89 17.70
CA ALA A 144 -8.39 -11.31 17.77
C ALA A 144 -7.88 -12.11 16.55
N ALA A 145 -7.77 -11.45 15.38
CA ALA A 145 -7.26 -12.07 14.16
C ALA A 145 -5.73 -12.06 14.05
N ASP A 146 -5.03 -11.19 14.78
CA ASP A 146 -3.58 -11.00 14.70
C ASP A 146 -2.77 -12.30 14.80
N PRO A 147 -3.03 -13.23 15.76
CA PRO A 147 -2.27 -14.48 15.83
C PRO A 147 -2.39 -15.33 14.57
N HIS A 148 -3.59 -15.35 13.96
CA HIS A 148 -3.82 -16.06 12.71
C HIS A 148 -3.05 -15.40 11.55
N LEU A 149 -3.11 -14.08 11.44
CA LEU A 149 -2.43 -13.31 10.40
C LEU A 149 -0.92 -13.48 10.48
N LEU A 150 -0.33 -13.34 11.67
CA LEU A 150 1.11 -13.51 11.89
C LEU A 150 1.58 -14.92 11.55
N ARG A 151 0.80 -15.95 11.92
CA ARG A 151 1.10 -17.34 11.57
C ARG A 151 1.08 -17.56 10.06
N THR A 152 0.04 -17.04 9.39
CA THR A 152 -0.11 -17.15 7.93
C THR A 152 1.01 -16.42 7.21
N LEU A 153 1.34 -15.19 7.64
CA LEU A 153 2.43 -14.39 7.08
C LEU A 153 3.79 -15.07 7.26
N THR A 154 4.06 -15.62 8.45
CA THR A 154 5.30 -16.38 8.72
C THR A 154 5.42 -17.60 7.82
N LYS A 155 4.33 -18.37 7.67
CA LYS A 155 4.28 -19.55 6.80
C LYS A 155 4.59 -19.19 5.35
N TRP A 156 3.98 -18.14 4.81
CA TRP A 156 4.21 -17.72 3.43
C TRP A 156 5.59 -17.09 3.23
N SER A 157 6.08 -16.31 4.20
CA SER A 157 7.45 -15.79 4.20
C SER A 157 8.47 -16.93 4.10
N ALA A 158 8.33 -17.98 4.93
CA ALA A 158 9.25 -19.12 4.90
C ALA A 158 9.18 -19.85 3.55
N LYS A 159 7.99 -20.07 3.00
CA LYS A 159 7.82 -20.69 1.68
C LYS A 159 8.48 -19.88 0.56
N ILE A 160 8.31 -18.57 0.57
CA ILE A 160 8.89 -17.67 -0.44
C ILE A 160 10.40 -17.64 -0.30
N GLN A 161 10.95 -17.59 0.92
CA GLN A 161 12.40 -17.64 1.14
C GLN A 161 13.03 -18.94 0.60
N VAL A 162 12.33 -20.07 0.71
CA VAL A 162 12.79 -21.35 0.13
C VAL A 162 12.69 -21.34 -1.39
N ALA A 163 11.58 -20.85 -1.95
CA ALA A 163 11.34 -20.86 -3.39
C ALA A 163 12.13 -19.78 -4.16
N ALA A 164 12.39 -18.65 -3.52
CA ALA A 164 13.01 -17.46 -4.09
C ALA A 164 13.87 -16.75 -3.02
N PRO A 165 15.06 -17.28 -2.69
CA PRO A 165 15.91 -16.76 -1.60
C PRO A 165 16.35 -15.31 -1.79
N ASN A 166 16.34 -14.80 -3.03
CA ASN A 166 16.67 -13.41 -3.35
C ASN A 166 15.47 -12.45 -3.36
N PHE A 167 14.23 -12.92 -3.12
CA PHE A 167 13.03 -12.08 -3.21
C PHE A 167 12.91 -11.08 -2.05
N ALA A 168 13.39 -11.44 -0.85
CA ALA A 168 13.25 -10.63 0.36
C ALA A 168 14.29 -9.49 0.51
N SER A 169 15.13 -9.23 -0.50
CA SER A 169 16.26 -8.28 -0.40
C SER A 169 15.89 -6.80 -0.66
N GLY A 170 14.61 -6.43 -0.56
CA GLY A 170 14.12 -5.08 -0.92
C GLY A 170 14.52 -3.93 0.03
N GLY A 171 15.06 -4.23 1.22
CA GLY A 171 15.51 -3.24 2.19
C GLY A 171 17.00 -2.91 2.05
N LYS A 172 17.36 -1.62 2.08
CA LYS A 172 18.74 -1.10 1.94
C LYS A 172 19.76 -1.68 2.95
N SER A 173 19.31 -2.27 4.05
CA SER A 173 20.13 -2.93 5.08
C SER A 173 20.13 -4.47 5.01
N SER A 174 19.27 -5.08 4.19
CA SER A 174 19.02 -6.53 4.19
C SER A 174 19.91 -7.30 3.21
N GLY A 175 20.50 -6.64 2.20
CA GLY A 175 21.25 -7.31 1.12
C GLY A 175 22.42 -8.18 1.57
N PHE A 176 23.15 -7.80 2.63
CA PHE A 176 24.27 -8.59 3.14
C PHE A 176 23.82 -9.79 3.99
N LYS A 177 22.79 -9.62 4.84
CA LYS A 177 22.24 -10.71 5.67
C LYS A 177 21.44 -11.72 4.84
N ALA A 178 20.74 -11.26 3.80
CA ALA A 178 20.06 -12.11 2.82
C ALA A 178 21.05 -12.98 2.03
N SER A 179 22.22 -12.45 1.67
CA SER A 179 23.30 -13.22 1.02
C SER A 179 23.88 -14.33 1.92
N LEU A 180 23.74 -14.23 3.25
CA LEU A 180 24.20 -15.25 4.20
C LEU A 180 23.07 -16.23 4.61
N GLY A 181 21.88 -16.14 4.02
CA GLY A 181 20.73 -16.95 4.42
C GLY A 181 20.19 -16.61 5.83
N GLN A 182 20.57 -15.46 6.38
CA GLN A 182 20.17 -14.98 7.71
C GLN A 182 19.24 -13.76 7.64
N ALA A 183 18.52 -13.59 6.52
CA ALA A 183 17.52 -12.54 6.45
C ALA A 183 16.40 -12.82 7.47
N PRO A 184 16.06 -11.85 8.34
CA PRO A 184 14.91 -11.97 9.21
C PRO A 184 13.65 -12.26 8.37
N GLY A 185 12.75 -13.10 8.88
CA GLY A 185 11.44 -13.29 8.25
C GLY A 185 10.68 -11.97 8.17
N ILE A 186 9.72 -11.87 7.24
CA ILE A 186 8.99 -10.60 6.99
C ILE A 186 8.34 -10.03 8.26
N VAL A 187 7.86 -10.90 9.17
CA VAL A 187 7.27 -10.49 10.45
C VAL A 187 8.28 -9.75 11.32
N GLN A 188 9.50 -10.27 11.44
CA GLN A 188 10.55 -9.62 12.21
C GLN A 188 11.00 -8.31 11.55
N ALA A 189 11.08 -8.28 10.21
CA ALA A 189 11.41 -7.05 9.49
C ALA A 189 10.35 -5.95 9.69
N ILE A 190 9.07 -6.31 9.75
CA ILE A 190 7.97 -5.39 10.09
C ILE A 190 8.15 -4.90 11.53
N GLN A 191 8.37 -5.80 12.48
CA GLN A 191 8.56 -5.45 13.89
C GLN A 191 9.76 -4.51 14.09
N ASP A 192 10.91 -4.81 13.50
CA ASP A 192 12.11 -3.97 13.59
C ASP A 192 11.85 -2.55 13.02
N THR A 193 11.04 -2.46 11.95
CA THR A 193 10.65 -1.16 11.35
C THR A 193 9.71 -0.40 12.26
N LEU A 194 8.73 -1.08 12.87
CA LEU A 194 7.81 -0.49 13.82
C LEU A 194 8.50 -0.04 15.10
N ASP A 195 9.53 -0.76 15.57
CA ASP A 195 10.28 -0.39 16.78
C ASP A 195 11.28 0.73 16.52
N GLY A 196 11.88 0.79 15.32
CA GLY A 196 12.89 1.80 14.96
C GLY A 196 12.32 3.14 14.48
N ASP A 197 11.31 3.11 13.61
CA ASP A 197 10.86 4.29 12.86
C ASP A 197 9.43 4.73 13.20
N ARG A 198 8.84 4.25 14.32
CA ARG A 198 7.43 4.48 14.69
C ARG A 198 6.97 5.93 14.54
N ASP A 199 7.71 6.85 15.15
CA ASP A 199 7.33 8.27 15.20
C ASP A 199 7.42 8.92 13.82
N GLN A 200 8.39 8.50 13.01
CA GLN A 200 8.50 8.95 11.62
C GLN A 200 7.34 8.41 10.77
N LEU A 201 6.91 7.17 10.99
CA LEU A 201 5.76 6.59 10.28
C LEU A 201 4.45 7.29 10.69
N LEU A 202 4.29 7.59 11.98
CA LEU A 202 3.14 8.33 12.49
C LEU A 202 3.11 9.76 11.94
N SER A 203 4.23 10.49 11.96
CA SER A 203 4.27 11.84 11.38
C SER A 203 3.93 11.88 9.89
N ARG A 204 4.37 10.88 9.12
CA ARG A 204 4.02 10.76 7.69
C ARG A 204 2.54 10.51 7.45
N THR A 205 1.87 9.82 8.36
CA THR A 205 0.43 9.55 8.27
C THR A 205 -0.43 10.66 8.86
N ARG A 206 0.15 11.58 9.63
CA ARG A 206 -0.57 12.68 10.30
C ARG A 206 -0.39 14.04 9.64
N SER A 207 0.25 14.10 8.47
CA SER A 207 0.48 15.37 7.77
C SER A 207 -0.02 15.32 6.32
N LEU A 208 -0.84 16.30 5.95
CA LEU A 208 -1.25 16.55 4.58
C LEU A 208 -0.11 17.14 3.73
N ASP A 209 0.84 17.82 4.38
CA ASP A 209 1.94 18.53 3.71
C ASP A 209 3.28 18.13 4.36
N GLN A 210 4.13 17.40 3.61
CA GLN A 210 5.40 16.88 4.12
C GLN A 210 6.41 17.96 4.56
N GLU A 211 6.15 19.24 4.25
CA GLU A 211 7.03 20.38 4.55
C GLU A 211 6.68 21.11 5.87
N GLN A 212 5.50 20.89 6.46
CA GLN A 212 5.10 21.54 7.72
C GLN A 212 5.26 20.56 8.90
N GLY A 213 6.29 20.84 9.72
CA GLY A 213 6.66 20.03 10.88
C GLY A 213 5.73 20.23 12.06
N ALA A 214 4.55 19.61 12.01
CA ALA A 214 3.77 19.06 13.13
C ALA A 214 2.54 18.38 12.52
N GLY A 215 2.48 17.04 12.56
CA GLY A 215 1.29 16.32 12.13
C GLY A 215 0.15 16.51 13.13
N SER A 216 -1.09 16.60 12.66
CA SER A 216 -2.28 16.62 13.51
C SER A 216 -2.69 15.19 13.86
N GLU A 217 -3.06 14.94 15.12
CA GLU A 217 -3.60 13.64 15.54
C GLU A 217 -4.96 13.32 14.89
N ASP A 218 -5.69 14.36 14.49
CA ASP A 218 -7.01 14.26 13.87
C ASP A 218 -6.96 13.89 12.37
N ILE A 219 -5.76 13.84 11.78
CA ILE A 219 -5.54 13.59 10.36
C ILE A 219 -4.97 12.19 10.14
N PHE A 220 -5.52 11.48 9.15
CA PHE A 220 -4.95 10.23 8.66
C PHE A 220 -4.74 10.26 7.14
N VAL A 221 -3.48 10.10 6.72
CA VAL A 221 -3.00 10.14 5.34
C VAL A 221 -2.27 8.86 5.02
N ASP A 222 -2.76 8.12 4.04
CA ASP A 222 -2.22 6.85 3.60
C ASP A 222 -1.75 6.88 2.13
N THR A 223 -1.46 8.08 1.62
CA THR A 223 -1.13 8.35 0.21
C THR A 223 -0.07 7.39 -0.36
N ASP A 224 0.96 7.06 0.42
CA ASP A 224 2.01 6.12 -0.02
C ASP A 224 1.46 4.69 -0.21
N PHE A 225 0.60 4.23 0.69
CA PHE A 225 -0.04 2.92 0.62
C PHE A 225 -1.06 2.88 -0.55
N TYR A 226 -1.89 3.91 -0.67
CA TYR A 226 -2.82 4.06 -1.79
C TYR A 226 -2.10 4.04 -3.15
N GLN A 227 -0.99 4.79 -3.27
CA GLN A 227 -0.18 4.80 -4.49
C GLN A 227 0.41 3.43 -4.79
N GLN A 228 0.84 2.67 -3.77
CA GLN A 228 1.33 1.30 -3.95
C GLN A 228 0.23 0.38 -4.51
N LEU A 229 -0.96 0.39 -3.91
CA LEU A 229 -2.10 -0.40 -4.37
C LEU A 229 -2.48 -0.09 -5.83
N LEU A 230 -2.45 1.18 -6.22
CA LEU A 230 -2.67 1.58 -7.61
C LEU A 230 -1.62 1.00 -8.56
N ARG A 231 -0.34 0.95 -8.17
CA ARG A 231 0.69 0.34 -9.01
C ARG A 231 0.40 -1.13 -9.21
N ASP A 232 0.06 -1.84 -8.14
CA ASP A 232 -0.16 -3.28 -8.17
C ASP A 232 -1.37 -3.62 -9.07
N VAL A 233 -2.41 -2.77 -9.08
CA VAL A 233 -3.53 -2.89 -10.03
C VAL A 233 -3.11 -2.65 -11.48
N ILE A 234 -2.29 -1.63 -11.72
CA ILE A 234 -1.82 -1.33 -13.07
C ILE A 234 -0.94 -2.48 -13.57
N GLU A 235 0.00 -2.97 -12.77
CA GLU A 235 0.92 -4.06 -13.10
C GLU A 235 0.19 -5.39 -13.33
N SER A 236 -0.78 -5.72 -12.48
CA SER A 236 -1.60 -6.92 -12.65
C SER A 236 -2.46 -6.89 -13.92
N LYS A 237 -2.89 -5.70 -14.36
CA LYS A 237 -3.59 -5.51 -15.64
C LYS A 237 -2.63 -5.47 -16.83
N SER A 238 -1.45 -4.87 -16.71
CA SER A 238 -0.49 -4.74 -17.82
C SER A 238 0.29 -6.03 -18.13
N THR A 239 0.34 -6.97 -17.19
CA THR A 239 0.81 -8.34 -17.45
C THR A 239 -0.05 -9.09 -18.49
N SER A 240 -1.23 -8.55 -18.84
CA SER A 240 -2.09 -9.01 -19.94
C SER A 240 -1.91 -8.27 -21.29
N GLY A 241 -1.02 -7.26 -21.37
CA GLY A 241 -0.67 -6.61 -22.64
C GLY A 241 -0.02 -5.23 -22.51
N SER A 242 1.14 -5.08 -23.18
CA SER A 242 1.86 -3.85 -23.55
C SER A 242 2.94 -3.30 -22.58
N GLY A 243 4.17 -3.21 -23.10
CA GLY A 243 5.40 -2.79 -22.41
C GLY A 243 5.61 -1.29 -22.27
N ASP A 244 4.54 -0.53 -22.03
CA ASP A 244 4.61 0.95 -21.86
C ASP A 244 4.95 1.36 -20.40
N ASP A 245 4.94 0.40 -19.47
CA ASP A 245 5.01 0.68 -18.02
C ASP A 245 6.41 0.98 -17.46
N VAL A 246 7.48 0.59 -18.16
CA VAL A 246 8.85 0.87 -17.72
C VAL A 246 9.14 2.39 -17.76
N ALA A 247 8.38 3.15 -18.56
CA ALA A 247 8.54 4.60 -18.72
C ALA A 247 7.99 5.41 -17.53
N TRP A 248 6.84 5.05 -16.97
CA TRP A 248 6.24 5.82 -15.86
C TRP A 248 6.98 5.58 -14.53
N MET A 249 7.47 4.35 -14.32
CA MET A 249 8.29 3.98 -13.16
C MET A 249 9.62 4.74 -13.16
N ARG A 250 10.23 4.93 -14.35
CA ARG A 250 11.41 5.80 -14.53
C ARG A 250 11.11 7.26 -14.20
N ARG A 251 9.93 7.75 -14.59
CA ARG A 251 9.51 9.16 -14.42
C ARG A 251 9.31 9.54 -12.95
N GLN A 252 8.74 8.64 -12.13
CA GLN A 252 8.60 8.87 -10.69
C GLN A 252 9.88 8.61 -9.90
N ALA A 253 10.69 7.61 -10.28
CA ALA A 253 12.01 7.42 -9.69
C ALA A 253 12.93 8.62 -9.99
N GLN A 254 12.79 9.24 -11.16
CA GLN A 254 13.46 10.51 -11.48
C GLN A 254 12.83 11.69 -10.72
N ALA A 255 11.51 11.79 -10.57
CA ALA A 255 10.90 12.86 -9.76
C ALA A 255 11.33 12.81 -8.28
N LYS A 256 11.53 11.60 -7.71
CA LYS A 256 12.08 11.42 -6.35
C LYS A 256 13.61 11.62 -6.27
N ARG A 257 14.35 11.53 -7.40
CA ARG A 257 15.82 11.73 -7.46
C ARG A 257 16.25 13.08 -8.03
N SER A 258 15.35 13.88 -8.61
CA SER A 258 15.65 15.15 -9.27
C SER A 258 14.93 16.33 -8.62
N LYS A 259 14.99 16.45 -7.29
CA LYS A 259 15.13 17.79 -6.72
C LYS A 259 16.64 18.02 -6.58
N THR A 260 17.31 18.29 -7.70
CA THR A 260 18.64 18.90 -7.66
C THR A 260 18.43 20.28 -7.07
N VAL A 261 18.52 20.36 -5.75
CA VAL A 261 18.39 21.61 -5.01
C VAL A 261 19.55 22.49 -5.44
N ASP A 262 19.24 23.56 -6.18
CA ASP A 262 20.19 24.61 -6.52
C ASP A 262 20.55 25.33 -5.21
N THR A 263 21.64 24.92 -4.57
CA THR A 263 22.11 25.49 -3.29
C THR A 263 22.57 26.94 -3.42
N LYS A 264 22.71 27.47 -4.65
CA LYS A 264 22.89 28.91 -4.92
C LYS A 264 21.57 29.68 -5.02
N ALA A 265 20.44 29.01 -5.16
CA ALA A 265 19.12 29.65 -5.22
C ALA A 265 18.57 30.00 -3.83
N SER A 266 19.03 29.35 -2.76
CA SER A 266 18.67 29.76 -1.40
C SER A 266 19.45 31.03 -1.02
N LYS A 267 18.74 32.00 -0.40
CA LYS A 267 19.29 33.29 0.07
C LYS A 267 19.59 34.33 -1.03
N GLY A 268 18.89 34.28 -2.16
CA GLY A 268 18.85 35.39 -3.14
C GLY A 268 20.11 35.60 -3.98
N ARG A 269 21.02 34.62 -4.06
CA ARG A 269 22.27 34.72 -4.84
C ARG A 269 22.09 34.48 -6.33
N LYS A 270 20.87 34.14 -6.76
CA LYS A 270 20.47 33.92 -8.15
C LYS A 270 19.18 34.69 -8.41
N LEU A 271 19.16 35.50 -9.46
CA LEU A 271 17.96 36.22 -9.88
C LEU A 271 16.91 35.23 -10.37
N ARG A 272 15.71 35.33 -9.82
CA ARG A 272 14.54 34.55 -10.21
C ARG A 272 13.56 35.49 -10.89
N TYR A 273 13.14 35.15 -12.11
CA TYR A 273 12.13 35.89 -12.85
C TYR A 273 10.74 35.37 -12.45
N GLU A 274 10.36 35.63 -11.20
CA GLU A 274 9.06 35.28 -10.64
C GLU A 274 8.30 36.55 -10.28
N VAL A 275 7.01 36.58 -10.61
CA VAL A 275 6.15 37.73 -10.33
C VAL A 275 5.79 37.71 -8.84
N HIS A 276 6.20 38.75 -8.11
CA HIS A 276 5.81 38.93 -6.72
C HIS A 276 4.48 39.68 -6.65
N GLU A 277 3.38 38.98 -6.32
CA GLU A 277 2.02 39.56 -6.28
C GLU A 277 1.93 40.82 -5.39
N LYS A 278 2.62 40.84 -4.24
CA LYS A 278 2.65 42.00 -3.33
C LYS A 278 3.36 43.23 -3.89
N LEU A 279 4.23 43.06 -4.88
CA LEU A 279 4.97 44.14 -5.55
C LEU A 279 4.30 44.55 -6.86
N GLN A 280 3.25 43.83 -7.28
CA GLN A 280 2.47 44.22 -8.43
C GLN A 280 1.77 45.56 -8.13
N HIS A 281 1.81 46.48 -9.10
CA HIS A 281 1.22 47.82 -8.98
C HIS A 281 1.80 48.71 -7.85
N PHE A 282 3.00 48.41 -7.35
CA PHE A 282 3.62 49.19 -6.27
C PHE A 282 3.83 50.67 -6.61
N MET A 283 4.17 50.98 -7.86
CA MET A 283 4.30 52.35 -8.37
C MET A 283 3.74 52.46 -9.78
N ILE A 284 3.28 53.66 -10.13
CA ILE A 284 2.83 54.02 -11.47
C ILE A 284 4.01 54.70 -12.19
N PRO A 285 4.20 54.47 -13.50
CA PRO A 285 5.21 55.20 -14.27
C PRO A 285 4.98 56.70 -14.19
N ILE A 286 5.97 57.45 -13.69
CA ILE A 286 5.94 58.90 -13.65
C ILE A 286 6.73 59.40 -14.87
N PRO A 287 6.08 59.98 -15.90
CA PRO A 287 6.81 60.57 -17.01
C PRO A 287 7.63 61.76 -16.48
N VAL A 288 8.89 61.85 -16.88
CA VAL A 288 9.75 62.97 -16.51
C VAL A 288 9.34 64.18 -17.35
N THR A 289 8.45 65.02 -16.82
CA THR A 289 7.91 66.18 -17.56
C THR A 289 8.68 67.48 -17.33
N VAL A 290 9.68 67.49 -16.44
CA VAL A 290 10.46 68.70 -16.12
C VAL A 290 11.95 68.39 -16.19
N GLY A 291 12.65 69.00 -17.15
CA GLY A 291 14.12 68.95 -17.25
C GLY A 291 14.72 67.70 -17.92
N ALA A 292 13.91 66.85 -18.56
CA ALA A 292 14.42 65.74 -19.37
C ALA A 292 15.03 66.26 -20.68
N TRP A 293 16.18 65.71 -21.08
CA TRP A 293 16.73 65.92 -22.41
C TRP A 293 15.80 65.26 -23.44
N PRO A 294 15.62 65.86 -24.63
CA PRO A 294 14.98 65.17 -25.75
C PRO A 294 15.73 63.86 -26.07
N ASP A 295 14.97 62.82 -26.42
CA ASP A 295 15.54 61.49 -26.75
C ASP A 295 16.63 61.59 -27.83
N GLU A 296 16.48 62.50 -28.80
CA GLU A 296 17.49 62.76 -29.85
C GLU A 296 18.86 63.18 -29.29
N GLN A 297 18.89 64.01 -28.24
CA GLN A 297 20.13 64.45 -27.60
C GLN A 297 20.75 63.34 -26.75
N VAL A 298 19.93 62.48 -26.17
CA VAL A 298 20.36 61.31 -25.40
C VAL A 298 20.99 60.28 -26.33
N ASP A 299 20.35 60.01 -27.46
CA ASP A 299 20.85 59.07 -28.47
C ASP A 299 22.16 59.57 -29.10
N GLU A 300 22.25 60.87 -29.43
CA GLU A 300 23.48 61.46 -29.95
C GLU A 300 24.62 61.35 -28.93
N LEU A 301 24.37 61.66 -27.65
CA LEU A 301 25.33 61.52 -26.56
C LEU A 301 25.87 60.08 -26.45
N PHE A 302 24.99 59.08 -26.38
CA PHE A 302 25.41 57.68 -26.24
C PHE A 302 25.99 57.08 -27.53
N SER A 303 25.63 57.62 -28.69
CA SER A 303 26.28 57.26 -29.96
C SER A 303 27.71 57.81 -30.07
N SER A 304 28.00 58.91 -29.37
CA SER A 304 29.31 59.56 -29.33
C SER A 304 30.27 59.02 -28.26
N LEU A 305 29.79 58.13 -27.38
CA LEU A 305 30.52 57.58 -26.22
C LEU A 305 31.31 56.30 -26.54
#